data_AF-A0A971GLH4-F1
#
_entry.id   AF-A0A971GLH4-F1
#
_cell.length_a   1.000
_cell.length_b   1.000
_cell.length_c   1.000
_cell.angle_alpha   90.00
_cell.angle_beta   90.00
_cell.angle_gamma   90.00
#
_symmetry.space_group_name_H-M   'P 1'
#
loop_
_entity.id
_entity.type
_entity.pdbx_description
1 polymer ?
#
loop_
_entity_poly.entity_id
_entity_poly.type
_entity_poly.pdbx_seq_one_letter_code
_entity_poly.pdbx_strand_id
1 'polypeptide(L)'
;MINNASLSGHVVNLITSNKSHFSGSTPIQRQKDDVSGSFADMLNSAVAKTNDLQVDAESLMQKMIYEPESVDIHQVMIATQKAEVALGLTKAVRDGALNAYRELMNLR
;
A
#
# COMPACT_ATOMS: atom_id res chain seq x y z
N MET A 1 28.46 -11.44 -60.82
CA MET A 1 29.09 -11.36 -59.48
C MET A 1 29.43 -9.89 -59.22
N ILE A 2 28.65 -9.17 -58.41
CA ILE A 2 28.95 -7.77 -58.07
C ILE A 2 29.32 -7.72 -56.58
N ASN A 3 30.56 -7.33 -56.31
CA ASN A 3 31.16 -7.18 -55.00
C ASN A 3 30.51 -5.99 -54.27
N ASN A 4 29.84 -6.25 -53.16
CA ASN A 4 29.35 -5.22 -52.26
C ASN A 4 30.54 -4.71 -51.41
N ALA A 5 31.17 -3.62 -51.84
CA ALA A 5 32.20 -2.95 -51.07
C ALA A 5 31.56 -2.35 -49.80
N SER A 6 31.93 -2.90 -48.65
CA SER A 6 31.52 -2.43 -47.33
C SER A 6 31.96 -0.99 -47.10
N LEU A 7 31.06 -0.03 -47.34
CA LEU A 7 31.25 1.36 -46.94
C LEU A 7 31.11 1.45 -45.42
N SER A 8 32.25 1.29 -44.73
CA SER A 8 32.36 1.58 -43.30
C SER A 8 32.37 3.10 -43.11
N GLY A 9 31.23 3.68 -42.72
CA GLY A 9 31.18 5.06 -42.26
C GLY A 9 32.14 5.26 -41.07
N HIS A 10 32.82 6.40 -41.03
CA HIS A 10 33.63 6.77 -39.86
C HIS A 10 32.71 6.93 -38.64
N VAL A 11 32.91 6.09 -37.62
CA VAL A 11 32.18 6.19 -36.35
C VAL A 11 32.71 7.42 -35.61
N VAL A 12 31.96 8.52 -35.65
CA VAL A 12 32.31 9.72 -34.86
C VAL A 12 31.91 9.46 -33.43
N ASN A 13 32.87 9.13 -32.57
CA ASN A 13 32.65 9.11 -31.13
C ASN A 13 32.43 10.54 -30.64
N LEU A 14 31.23 10.81 -30.12
CA LEU A 14 30.90 12.06 -29.45
C LEU A 14 31.71 12.15 -28.15
N ILE A 15 32.85 12.82 -28.19
CA ILE A 15 33.59 13.21 -26.99
C ILE A 15 32.80 14.29 -26.28
N THR A 16 32.16 13.91 -25.17
CA THR A 16 31.39 14.85 -24.35
C THR A 16 32.37 15.76 -23.62
N SER A 17 32.35 17.06 -23.89
CA SER A 17 33.22 18.05 -23.26
C SER A 17 32.79 18.44 -21.84
N ASN A 18 31.66 17.93 -21.34
CA ASN A 18 31.08 18.32 -20.05
C ASN A 18 30.58 17.09 -19.26
N LYS A 19 30.99 16.99 -17.98
CA LYS A 19 30.62 15.91 -17.04
C LYS A 19 29.12 15.82 -16.72
N SER A 20 28.32 16.81 -17.11
CA SER A 20 26.87 16.83 -16.89
C SER A 20 26.05 16.32 -18.08
N HIS A 21 26.68 15.83 -19.15
CA HIS A 21 25.96 15.27 -20.28
C HIS A 21 25.40 13.88 -19.93
N PHE A 22 24.10 13.69 -20.14
CA PHE A 22 23.39 12.44 -19.85
C PHE A 22 23.84 11.34 -20.81
N SER A 23 24.85 10.57 -20.42
CA SER A 23 25.19 9.31 -21.08
C SER A 23 24.11 8.30 -20.67
N GLY A 24 23.32 7.85 -21.65
CA GLY A 24 22.14 7.01 -21.46
C GLY A 24 22.43 5.58 -21.01
N SER A 25 23.01 5.39 -19.83
CA SER A 25 23.14 4.06 -19.22
C SER A 25 23.46 4.14 -17.72
N THR A 26 22.48 4.57 -16.93
CA THR A 26 22.12 3.80 -15.75
C THR A 26 20.62 3.57 -15.85
N PRO A 27 20.16 2.32 -16.06
CA PRO A 27 18.77 2.02 -15.79
C PRO A 27 18.56 2.44 -14.34
N ILE A 28 17.65 3.39 -14.09
CA ILE A 28 17.11 3.57 -12.75
C ILE A 28 16.54 2.19 -12.40
N GLN A 29 17.30 1.45 -11.61
CA GLN A 29 16.91 0.17 -11.11
C GLN A 29 15.80 0.52 -10.12
N ARG A 30 14.56 0.57 -10.62
CA ARG A 30 13.37 0.62 -9.78
C ARG A 30 13.56 -0.58 -8.86
N GLN A 31 13.87 -0.30 -7.60
CA GLN A 31 13.70 -1.29 -6.54
C GLN A 31 12.32 -1.88 -6.81
N LYS A 32 12.26 -3.20 -6.93
CA LYS A 32 10.98 -3.88 -6.84
C LYS A 32 10.53 -3.65 -5.41
N ASP A 33 9.93 -2.50 -5.15
CA ASP A 33 9.21 -2.27 -3.93
C ASP A 33 8.17 -3.37 -3.90
N ASP A 34 8.25 -4.23 -2.90
CA ASP A 34 7.31 -5.32 -2.67
C ASP A 34 6.02 -4.71 -2.10
N VAL A 35 5.42 -3.79 -2.87
CA VAL A 35 4.26 -2.98 -2.49
C VAL A 35 3.07 -3.91 -2.19
N SER A 36 2.98 -5.04 -2.90
CA SER A 36 1.95 -6.06 -2.63
C SER A 36 2.11 -6.72 -1.26
N GLY A 37 3.33 -7.06 -0.84
CA GLY A 37 3.60 -7.60 0.50
C GLY A 37 3.32 -6.55 1.57
N SER A 38 3.86 -5.34 1.38
CA SER A 38 3.67 -4.23 2.32
C SER A 38 2.20 -3.83 2.51
N PHE A 39 1.39 -3.83 1.44
CA PHE A 39 -0.03 -3.54 1.54
C PHE A 39 -0.81 -4.67 2.25
N ALA A 40 -0.51 -5.93 1.94
CA ALA A 40 -1.16 -7.07 2.59
C ALA A 40 -0.88 -7.08 4.10
N ASP A 41 0.37 -6.80 4.49
CA ASP A 41 0.77 -6.69 5.90
C ASP A 41 0.07 -5.51 6.60
N MET A 42 -0.02 -4.35 5.93
CA MET A 42 -0.76 -3.19 6.44
C MET A 42 -2.24 -3.51 6.61
N LEU A 43 -2.87 -4.17 5.64
CA LEU A 43 -4.28 -4.55 5.69
C LEU A 43 -4.56 -5.56 6.80
N ASN A 44 -3.72 -6.59 6.93
CA ASN A 44 -3.81 -7.56 8.02
C ASN A 44 -3.67 -6.88 9.39
N SER A 45 -2.72 -5.96 9.51
CA SER A 45 -2.52 -5.17 10.73
C SER A 45 -3.72 -4.28 11.05
N ALA A 46 -4.33 -3.67 10.03
CA ALA A 46 -5.53 -2.86 10.20
C ALA A 46 -6.74 -3.69 10.66
N VAL A 47 -6.93 -4.88 10.06
CA VAL A 47 -7.98 -5.82 10.46
C VAL A 47 -7.79 -6.29 11.91
N ALA A 48 -6.57 -6.68 12.28
CA ALA A 48 -6.24 -7.07 13.65
C ALA A 48 -6.54 -5.92 14.62
N LYS A 49 -6.13 -4.70 14.29
CA LYS A 49 -6.39 -3.51 15.10
C LYS A 49 -7.89 -3.17 15.22
N THR A 50 -8.68 -3.38 14.17
CA THR A 50 -10.15 -3.25 14.25
C THR A 50 -10.74 -4.26 15.23
N ASN A 51 -10.27 -5.51 15.19
CA ASN A 51 -10.71 -6.55 16.13
C ASN A 51 -10.34 -6.19 17.58
N ASP A 52 -9.13 -5.71 17.82
CA ASP A 52 -8.70 -5.28 19.15
C ASP A 52 -9.60 -4.15 19.69
N LEU A 53 -9.93 -3.16 18.86
CA LEU A 53 -10.84 -2.08 19.23
C LEU A 53 -12.26 -2.58 19.55
N GLN A 54 -12.75 -3.59 18.83
CA GLN A 54 -14.05 -4.21 19.11
C GLN A 54 -14.04 -4.93 20.45
N VAL A 55 -13.02 -5.75 20.70
CA VAL A 55 -12.87 -6.49 21.97
C VAL A 55 -12.73 -5.53 23.15
N ASP A 56 -11.97 -4.44 22.99
CA ASP A 56 -11.83 -3.41 24.02
C ASP A 56 -13.17 -2.72 24.33
N ALA A 57 -13.94 -2.36 23.30
CA ALA A 57 -15.26 -1.75 23.47
C ALA A 57 -16.24 -2.70 24.17
N GLU A 58 -16.26 -3.97 23.78
CA GLU A 58 -17.08 -5.00 24.43
C GLU A 58 -16.66 -5.22 25.88
N SER A 59 -15.35 -5.27 26.17
CA SER A 59 -14.83 -5.43 27.53
C SER A 59 -15.22 -4.26 28.43
N LEU A 60 -15.10 -3.02 27.93
CA LEU A 60 -15.49 -1.82 28.67
C LEU A 60 -17.01 -1.77 28.90
N MET A 61 -17.80 -2.13 27.90
CA MET A 61 -19.26 -2.24 28.02
C MET A 61 -19.64 -3.28 29.06
N GLN A 62 -18.98 -4.44 29.04
CA GLN A 62 -19.20 -5.51 29.99
C GLN A 62 -18.87 -5.05 31.42
N LYS A 63 -17.70 -4.43 31.63
CA LYS A 63 -17.30 -3.89 32.92
C LYS A 63 -18.26 -2.82 33.44
N MET A 64 -18.77 -1.95 32.58
CA MET A 64 -19.76 -0.94 32.97
C MET A 64 -21.06 -1.57 33.51
N ILE A 65 -21.48 -2.72 32.96
CA ILE A 65 -22.68 -3.43 33.42
C ILE A 65 -22.47 -4.09 34.79
N TYR A 66 -21.31 -4.73 35.00
CA TYR A 66 -21.04 -5.46 36.25
C TYR A 66 -20.50 -4.60 37.38
N GLU A 67 -19.74 -3.55 37.06
CA GLU A 67 -19.05 -2.66 37.99
C GLU A 67 -19.19 -1.19 37.52
N PRO A 68 -20.38 -0.60 37.63
CA PRO A 68 -20.66 0.75 37.10
C PRO A 68 -19.81 1.87 37.72
N GLU A 69 -19.27 1.67 38.92
CA GLU A 69 -18.38 2.61 39.61
C GLU A 69 -16.92 2.53 39.10
N SER A 70 -16.56 1.47 38.35
CA SER A 70 -15.19 1.19 37.91
C SER A 70 -14.86 1.73 36.51
N VAL A 71 -15.88 2.05 35.70
CA VAL A 71 -15.74 2.48 34.30
C VAL A 71 -16.69 3.63 34.01
N ASP A 72 -16.14 4.73 33.47
CA ASP A 72 -16.91 5.88 33.01
C ASP A 72 -17.63 5.57 31.69
N ILE A 73 -18.93 5.87 31.62
CA ILE A 73 -19.77 5.71 30.42
C ILE A 73 -19.18 6.42 29.18
N HIS A 74 -18.50 7.54 29.36
CA HIS A 74 -17.82 8.25 28.28
C HIS A 74 -16.69 7.41 27.68
N GLN A 75 -15.99 6.61 28.48
CA GLN A 75 -14.94 5.73 27.97
C GLN A 75 -15.52 4.59 27.13
N VAL A 76 -16.63 3.99 27.57
CA VAL A 76 -17.36 2.99 26.78
C VAL A 76 -17.82 3.59 25.45
N MET A 77 -18.47 4.75 25.48
CA MET A 77 -18.94 5.42 24.27
C MET A 77 -17.79 5.75 23.30
N ILE A 78 -16.67 6.26 23.81
CA ILE A 78 -15.48 6.57 22.98
C ILE A 78 -14.91 5.29 22.38
N ALA A 79 -14.81 4.21 23.16
CA ALA A 79 -14.29 2.93 22.68
C ALA A 79 -15.19 2.34 21.59
N THR A 80 -16.51 2.33 21.80
CA THR A 80 -17.49 1.89 20.79
C THR A 80 -17.38 2.72 19.52
N GLN A 81 -17.34 4.06 19.62
CA GLN A 81 -17.22 4.92 18.45
C GLN A 81 -15.92 4.68 17.67
N LYS A 82 -14.80 4.45 18.38
CA LYS A 82 -13.53 4.09 17.73
C LYS A 82 -13.65 2.76 16.97
N ALA A 83 -14.26 1.75 17.58
CA ALA A 83 -14.47 0.45 16.95
C ALA A 83 -15.33 0.55 15.69
N GLU A 84 -16.43 1.31 15.75
CA GLU A 84 -17.34 1.54 14.61
C GLU A 84 -16.64 2.25 13.45
N VAL A 85 -15.93 3.34 13.73
CA VAL A 85 -15.18 4.09 12.70
C VAL A 85 -14.08 3.22 12.09
N ALA A 86 -13.33 2.49 12.91
CA ALA A 86 -12.28 1.60 12.43
C ALA A 86 -12.84 0.48 11.55
N LEU A 87 -13.97 -0.14 11.95
CA LEU A 87 -14.64 -1.16 11.15
C LEU A 87 -15.13 -0.61 9.80
N GLY A 88 -15.75 0.58 9.82
CA GLY A 88 -16.19 1.26 8.61
C GLY A 88 -15.05 1.52 7.63
N LEU A 89 -13.90 1.99 8.15
CA LEU A 89 -12.69 2.21 7.35
C LEU A 89 -12.15 0.89 6.77
N THR A 90 -11.99 -0.14 7.61
CA THR A 90 -11.51 -1.47 7.17
C THR A 90 -12.40 -2.07 6.09
N LYS A 91 -13.73 -1.92 6.23
CA LYS A 91 -14.68 -2.34 5.20
C LYS A 91 -14.48 -1.57 3.88
N ALA A 92 -14.34 -0.24 3.93
CA ALA A 92 -14.13 0.57 2.74
C ALA A 92 -12.84 0.18 2.00
N VAL A 93 -11.75 -0.08 2.73
CA VAL A 93 -10.48 -0.55 2.15
C VAL A 93 -10.65 -1.93 1.51
N ARG A 94 -11.29 -2.87 2.20
CA ARG A 94 -11.60 -4.22 1.67
C ARG A 94 -12.40 -4.12 0.37
N ASP A 95 -13.48 -3.35 0.37
CA ASP A 95 -14.36 -3.21 -0.79
C ASP A 95 -13.59 -2.58 -1.97
N GLY A 96 -12.76 -1.56 -1.70
CA GLY A 96 -11.87 -0.96 -2.69
C GLY A 96 -10.86 -1.95 -3.28
N ALA A 97 -10.22 -2.78 -2.45
CA ALA A 97 -9.27 -3.80 -2.90
C ALA A 97 -9.95 -4.86 -3.78
N LEU A 98 -11.15 -5.32 -3.41
CA LEU A 98 -11.92 -6.26 -4.21
C LEU A 98 -12.36 -5.65 -5.55
N ASN A 99 -12.72 -4.37 -5.56
CA ASN A 99 -13.10 -3.67 -6.78
C ASN A 99 -11.90 -3.49 -7.72
N ALA A 100 -10.74 -3.07 -7.22
CA ALA A 100 -9.51 -2.99 -8.01
C ALA A 100 -9.12 -4.34 -8.61
N TYR A 101 -9.24 -5.43 -7.84
CA TYR A 101 -9.00 -6.78 -8.35
C TYR A 101 -9.97 -7.14 -9.50
N ARG A 102 -11.26 -6.86 -9.32
CA ARG A 102 -12.28 -7.09 -10.37
C ARG A 102 -12.03 -6.26 -11.62
N GLU A 103 -11.64 -5.00 -11.47
CA GLU A 103 -11.36 -4.09 -12.58
C GLU A 103 -10.16 -4.57 -13.41
N LEU A 104 -9.07 -5.01 -12.77
CA LEU A 104 -7.92 -5.62 -13.45
C LEU A 104 -8.28 -6.92 -14.19
N MET A 105 -9.30 -7.65 -13.70
CA MET A 105 -9.78 -8.88 -14.35
C MET A 105 -10.68 -8.58 -15.55
N ASN A 106 -11.51 -7.53 -15.46
CA ASN A 106 -12.43 -7.11 -16.51
C ASN A 106 -11.76 -6.28 -17.61
N LEU A 107 -10.58 -5.70 -17.35
CA LEU A 107 -9.76 -5.01 -18.35
C LEU A 107 -9.02 -5.96 -19.32
N ARG A 108 -9.27 -7.28 -19.26
CA ARG A 108 -8.74 -8.28 -20.20
C ARG A 108 -9.76 -8.69 -21.24
#